data_AF-R7M7V8-F1
#
_entry.id   AF-R7M7V8-F1
#
_cell.length_a   1.000
_cell.length_b   1.000
_cell.length_c   1.000
_cell.angle_alpha   90.00
_cell.angle_beta   90.00
_cell.angle_gamma   90.00
#
_symmetry.space_group_name_H-M   'P 1'
#
loop_
_entity.id
_entity.type
_entity.pdbx_description
1 polymer ?
#
loop_
_entity_poly.entity_id
_entity_poly.type
_entity_poly.pdbx_seq_one_letter_code
_entity_poly.pdbx_strand_id
1 'polypeptide(L)'
;MKKSAKKNKMTIKNKKRFCIMIFIIMAVIILMALIINGIFGNKYGDAGRVKDGVVTYSEKIVNTTYNKENNNKVVTIQSVNDLIDDCIISNENIAEMKNKDSKYQKTLNEILANENTSNKEIYNIRKAIELKYVDENTKYVEYYAKITGFKNSKSLIKFCENTFKLMEIENKN
;
A
#
# COMPACT_ATOMS: atom_id res chain seq x y z
N MET A 1 -52.54 46.81 8.27
CA MET A 1 -51.19 47.43 8.30
C MET A 1 -50.13 46.35 8.04
N LYS A 2 -49.34 46.48 6.97
CA LYS A 2 -48.28 45.52 6.57
C LYS A 2 -47.09 45.62 7.53
N LYS A 3 -46.76 44.54 8.25
CA LYS A 3 -45.49 44.43 9.00
C LYS A 3 -44.33 44.34 8.01
N SER A 4 -43.44 45.33 8.00
CA SER A 4 -42.23 45.34 7.18
C SER A 4 -41.17 44.41 7.79
N ALA A 5 -40.79 43.39 7.04
CA ALA A 5 -39.68 42.50 7.40
C ALA A 5 -38.36 43.28 7.35
N LYS A 6 -37.69 43.43 8.51
CA LYS A 6 -36.31 43.96 8.60
C LYS A 6 -35.37 42.97 7.90
N LYS A 7 -35.08 43.21 6.61
CA LYS A 7 -34.01 42.47 5.90
C LYS A 7 -32.67 42.87 6.50
N ASN A 8 -32.04 41.95 7.21
CA ASN A 8 -30.71 42.10 7.80
C ASN A 8 -29.66 42.24 6.67
N LYS A 9 -29.25 43.48 6.35
CA LYS A 9 -28.20 43.74 5.34
C LYS A 9 -26.84 43.53 5.99
N MET A 10 -26.21 42.38 5.73
CA MET A 10 -24.82 42.13 6.12
C MET A 10 -23.91 43.16 5.43
N THR A 11 -23.18 43.97 6.19
CA THR A 11 -22.27 45.00 5.67
C THR A 11 -21.14 44.36 4.84
N ILE A 12 -20.67 45.06 3.79
CA ILE A 12 -19.65 44.57 2.85
C ILE A 12 -18.38 44.09 3.59
N LYS A 13 -18.01 44.76 4.69
CA LYS A 13 -16.88 44.40 5.56
C LYS A 13 -17.04 43.01 6.20
N ASN A 14 -18.26 42.65 6.59
CA ASN A 14 -18.58 41.34 7.17
C ASN A 14 -18.61 40.24 6.10
N LYS A 15 -19.02 40.55 4.86
CA LYS A 15 -18.92 39.61 3.73
C LYS A 15 -17.46 39.30 3.35
N LYS A 16 -16.59 40.31 3.29
CA LYS A 16 -15.15 40.09 3.03
C LYS A 16 -14.49 39.21 4.11
N ARG A 17 -14.79 39.47 5.39
CA ARG A 17 -14.31 38.63 6.51
C ARG A 17 -14.83 37.18 6.43
N PHE A 18 -16.09 37.00 6.04
CA PHE A 18 -16.68 35.68 5.84
C PHE A 18 -16.02 34.90 4.70
N CYS A 19 -15.76 35.55 3.55
CA CYS A 19 -15.03 34.92 2.45
C CYS A 19 -13.60 34.52 2.86
N ILE A 20 -12.90 35.37 3.62
CA ILE A 20 -11.56 35.05 4.13
C ILE A 20 -11.59 33.84 5.07
N MET A 21 -12.58 33.74 5.98
CA MET A 21 -12.70 32.58 6.87
C MET A 21 -12.95 31.27 6.09
N ILE A 22 -13.82 31.29 5.09
CA ILE A 22 -14.05 30.10 4.24
C ILE A 22 -12.76 29.68 3.53
N PHE A 23 -11.99 30.63 3.00
CA PHE A 23 -10.74 30.35 2.31
C PHE A 23 -9.69 29.72 3.25
N ILE A 24 -9.59 30.22 4.48
CA ILE A 24 -8.70 29.66 5.51
C ILE A 24 -9.11 28.23 5.86
N ILE A 25 -10.40 27.98 6.08
CA ILE A 25 -10.90 26.62 6.39
C ILE A 25 -10.58 25.65 5.25
N MET A 26 -10.77 26.08 4.00
CA MET A 26 -10.45 25.27 2.82
C MET A 26 -8.96 24.96 2.72
N ALA A 27 -8.10 25.95 2.99
CA ALA A 27 -6.65 25.76 3.02
C ALA A 27 -6.21 24.79 4.12
N VAL A 28 -6.82 24.83 5.30
CA VAL A 28 -6.55 23.91 6.42
C VAL A 28 -6.95 22.47 6.06
N ILE A 29 -8.10 22.28 5.41
CA ILE A 29 -8.55 20.95 4.94
C ILE A 29 -7.57 20.38 3.91
N ILE A 30 -7.12 21.21 2.97
CA ILE A 30 -6.11 20.81 1.98
C ILE A 30 -4.81 20.43 2.69
N LEU A 31 -4.34 21.23 3.65
CA LEU A 31 -3.12 20.93 4.39
C LEU A 31 -3.20 19.60 5.15
N MET A 32 -4.33 19.33 5.84
CA MET A 32 -4.56 18.04 6.50
C MET A 32 -4.55 16.88 5.49
N ALA A 33 -5.18 17.04 4.33
CA ALA A 33 -5.16 16.02 3.29
C ALA A 33 -3.75 15.76 2.76
N LEU A 34 -2.89 16.78 2.62
CA LEU A 34 -1.49 16.62 2.18
C LEU A 34 -0.64 15.88 3.23
N ILE A 35 -0.89 16.12 4.52
CA ILE A 35 -0.22 15.41 5.62
C ILE A 35 -0.67 13.94 5.66
N ILE A 36 -1.98 13.67 5.62
CA ILE A 36 -2.56 12.32 5.64
C ILE A 36 -2.15 11.52 4.40
N ASN A 37 -2.11 12.15 3.22
CA ASN A 37 -1.68 11.50 1.98
C ASN A 37 -0.15 11.35 1.85
N GLY A 38 0.61 11.76 2.88
CA GLY A 38 2.02 11.47 3.00
C GLY A 38 2.96 12.41 2.23
N ILE A 39 2.50 13.57 1.77
CA ILE A 39 3.38 14.58 1.14
C ILE A 39 4.31 15.22 2.18
N PHE A 40 3.84 15.33 3.43
CA PHE A 40 4.65 15.67 4.60
C PHE A 40 4.88 14.48 5.56
N GLY A 41 4.41 13.29 5.19
CA GLY A 41 4.55 12.07 5.98
C GLY A 41 5.87 11.34 5.72
N ASN A 42 6.03 10.17 6.33
CA ASN A 42 7.19 9.32 6.08
C ASN A 42 7.32 9.01 4.57
N LYS A 43 8.46 9.38 3.97
CA LYS A 43 8.75 9.18 2.53
C LYS A 43 8.58 7.73 2.08
N TYR A 44 8.79 6.79 2.98
CA TYR A 44 8.72 5.36 2.72
C TYR A 44 7.38 4.74 3.15
N GLY A 45 6.40 5.56 3.57
CA GLY A 45 5.09 5.11 4.03
C GLY A 45 5.21 4.12 5.19
N ASP A 46 4.45 3.04 5.12
CA ASP A 46 4.40 2.01 6.19
C ASP A 46 5.55 1.00 6.10
N ALA A 47 6.42 1.10 5.09
CA ALA A 47 7.53 0.17 4.87
C ALA A 47 8.65 0.29 5.91
N GLY A 48 8.74 1.43 6.58
CA GLY A 48 9.82 1.74 7.52
C GLY A 48 10.28 3.18 7.39
N ARG A 49 11.36 3.56 8.08
CA ARG A 49 11.88 4.94 8.10
C ARG A 49 13.40 4.94 8.11
N VAL A 50 13.97 6.09 7.77
CA VAL A 50 15.41 6.36 7.91
C VAL A 50 15.59 7.45 8.95
N LYS A 51 16.43 7.20 9.95
CA LYS A 51 16.80 8.19 10.96
C LYS A 51 18.32 8.11 11.18
N ASP A 52 19.00 9.23 11.02
CA ASP A 52 20.45 9.34 11.23
C ASP A 52 21.26 8.31 10.42
N GLY A 53 20.84 8.04 9.18
CA GLY A 53 21.46 7.05 8.29
C GLY A 53 21.10 5.59 8.61
N VAL A 54 20.42 5.33 9.73
CA VAL A 54 19.96 3.99 10.13
C VAL A 54 18.57 3.73 9.58
N VAL A 55 18.40 2.56 8.95
CA VAL A 55 17.12 2.07 8.45
C VAL A 55 16.39 1.30 9.55
N THR A 56 15.11 1.58 9.74
CA THR A 56 14.22 0.78 10.57
C THR A 56 13.06 0.32 9.71
N TYR A 57 12.93 -0.98 9.52
CA TYR A 57 11.86 -1.59 8.72
C TYR A 57 10.55 -1.70 9.49
N SER A 58 9.45 -1.84 8.74
CA SER A 58 8.14 -2.23 9.26
C SER A 58 8.22 -3.57 9.98
N GLU A 59 7.44 -3.74 11.06
CA GLU A 59 7.31 -5.03 11.75
C GLU A 59 6.72 -6.14 10.86
N LYS A 60 6.03 -5.76 9.77
CA LYS A 60 5.54 -6.70 8.75
C LYS A 60 6.66 -7.35 7.93
N ILE A 61 7.88 -6.81 7.97
CA ILE A 61 9.01 -7.32 7.19
C ILE A 61 9.79 -8.31 8.05
N VAL A 62 9.82 -9.56 7.60
CA VAL A 62 10.53 -10.64 8.27
C VAL A 62 12.00 -10.66 7.87
N ASN A 63 12.26 -10.45 6.58
CA ASN A 63 13.62 -10.42 6.05
C ASN A 63 13.73 -9.55 4.80
N THR A 64 14.91 -8.99 4.59
CA THR A 64 15.29 -8.27 3.38
C THR A 64 16.60 -8.85 2.83
N THR A 65 16.67 -9.02 1.52
CA THR A 65 17.90 -9.44 0.84
C THR A 65 18.12 -8.52 -0.35
N TYR A 66 19.30 -7.94 -0.45
CA TYR A 66 19.70 -7.12 -1.60
C TYR A 66 21.06 -7.56 -2.14
N ASN A 67 21.05 -8.12 -3.35
CA ASN A 67 22.27 -8.34 -4.12
C ASN A 67 22.52 -7.13 -5.04
N LYS A 68 23.58 -6.37 -4.73
CA LYS A 68 23.95 -5.15 -5.49
C LYS A 68 24.43 -5.48 -6.91
N GLU A 69 25.10 -6.62 -7.11
CA GLU A 69 25.76 -6.96 -8.38
C GLU A 69 24.76 -7.13 -9.53
N ASN A 70 23.62 -7.76 -9.25
CA ASN A 70 22.56 -8.00 -10.23
C ASN A 70 21.28 -7.21 -9.95
N ASN A 71 21.32 -6.28 -8.99
CA ASN A 71 20.19 -5.48 -8.55
C ASN A 71 18.94 -6.30 -8.13
N ASN A 72 19.15 -7.52 -7.62
CA ASN A 72 18.08 -8.38 -7.13
C ASN A 72 17.72 -8.00 -5.68
N LYS A 73 16.45 -7.63 -5.46
CA LYS A 73 15.91 -7.25 -4.15
C LYS A 73 14.75 -8.17 -3.82
N VAL A 74 14.80 -8.78 -2.65
CA VAL A 74 13.77 -9.69 -2.16
C VAL A 74 13.35 -9.26 -0.77
N VAL A 75 12.04 -9.13 -0.57
CA VAL A 75 11.43 -8.89 0.73
C VAL A 75 10.60 -10.11 1.12
N THR A 76 10.73 -10.53 2.37
CA THR A 76 9.84 -11.52 2.99
C THR A 76 8.89 -10.76 3.92
N ILE A 77 7.60 -10.86 3.64
CA ILE A 77 6.53 -10.17 4.37
C ILE A 77 5.74 -11.19 5.17
N GLN A 78 5.52 -10.89 6.44
CA GLN A 78 4.79 -11.76 7.33
C GLN A 78 3.37 -12.04 6.80
N SER A 79 3.00 -13.31 6.79
CA SER A 79 1.62 -13.73 6.51
C SER A 79 0.67 -13.30 7.63
N VAL A 80 -0.60 -13.06 7.28
CA VAL A 80 -1.67 -12.80 8.26
C VAL A 80 -2.03 -14.03 9.12
N ASN A 81 -1.56 -15.21 8.71
CA ASN A 81 -1.82 -16.47 9.39
C ASN A 81 -0.56 -17.36 9.34
N ASP A 82 -0.21 -17.94 10.48
CA ASP A 82 0.99 -18.78 10.67
C ASP A 82 0.92 -20.13 9.94
N LEU A 83 -0.26 -20.56 9.51
CA LEU A 83 -0.43 -21.77 8.69
C LEU A 83 -0.16 -21.54 7.19
N ILE A 84 0.02 -20.28 6.78
CA ILE A 84 0.39 -19.88 5.42
C ILE A 84 1.81 -19.32 5.50
N ASP A 85 2.69 -19.78 4.62
CA ASP A 85 4.07 -19.29 4.62
C ASP A 85 4.15 -17.78 4.37
N ASP A 86 5.18 -17.16 4.94
CA ASP A 86 5.49 -15.75 4.68
C ASP A 86 5.72 -15.50 3.19
N CYS A 87 5.27 -14.32 2.75
CA CYS A 87 5.23 -13.95 1.36
C CYS A 87 6.59 -13.42 0.90
N ILE A 88 7.24 -14.15 0.00
CA ILE A 88 8.51 -13.76 -0.61
C ILE A 88 8.23 -13.04 -1.94
N ILE A 89 8.63 -11.77 -2.04
CA ILE A 89 8.40 -10.92 -3.21
C ILE A 89 9.72 -10.31 -3.66
N SER A 90 10.08 -10.51 -4.93
CA SER A 90 11.21 -9.84 -5.56
C SER A 90 10.81 -8.56 -6.30
N ASN A 91 11.80 -7.74 -6.65
CA ASN A 91 11.61 -6.60 -7.54
C ASN A 91 11.11 -7.00 -8.94
N GLU A 92 11.46 -8.19 -9.43
CA GLU A 92 10.90 -8.76 -10.66
C GLU A 92 9.42 -9.05 -10.52
N ASN A 93 8.99 -9.72 -9.44
CA ASN A 93 7.57 -9.98 -9.19
C ASN A 93 6.75 -8.68 -9.14
N ILE A 94 7.29 -7.64 -8.49
CA ILE A 94 6.65 -6.32 -8.46
C ILE A 94 6.53 -5.69 -9.85
N ALA A 95 7.56 -5.81 -10.70
CA ALA A 95 7.51 -5.30 -12.06
C ALA A 95 6.44 -6.03 -12.89
N GLU A 96 6.37 -7.36 -12.80
CA GLU A 96 5.36 -8.18 -13.46
C GLU A 96 3.93 -7.81 -13.01
N MET A 97 3.70 -7.68 -11.70
CA MET A 97 2.41 -7.27 -11.13
C MET A 97 1.97 -5.89 -11.65
N LYS A 98 2.90 -4.91 -11.68
CA LYS A 98 2.63 -3.55 -12.16
C LYS A 98 2.29 -3.50 -13.64
N ASN A 99 3.00 -4.30 -14.43
CA ASN A 99 2.79 -4.40 -15.88
C ASN A 99 1.58 -5.25 -16.25
N LYS A 100 0.82 -5.73 -15.24
CA LYS A 100 -0.33 -6.62 -15.40
C LYS A 100 0.02 -7.87 -16.21
N ASP A 101 1.20 -8.43 -15.94
CA ASP A 101 1.61 -9.69 -16.56
C ASP A 101 0.52 -10.75 -16.40
N SER A 102 0.31 -11.53 -17.47
CA SER A 102 -0.76 -12.53 -17.57
C SER A 102 -0.80 -13.49 -16.39
N LYS A 103 0.36 -13.89 -15.83
CA LYS A 103 0.46 -14.78 -14.66
C LYS A 103 -0.29 -14.21 -13.47
N TYR A 104 -0.12 -12.93 -13.16
CA TYR A 104 -0.75 -12.29 -11.99
C TYR A 104 -2.22 -11.92 -12.23
N GLN A 105 -2.65 -11.93 -13.49
CA GLN A 105 -4.05 -11.74 -13.88
C GLN A 105 -4.85 -13.05 -13.93
N LYS A 106 -4.24 -14.21 -13.70
CA LYS A 106 -4.95 -15.49 -13.54
C LYS A 106 -5.70 -15.54 -12.22
N THR A 107 -6.78 -16.29 -12.19
CA THR A 107 -7.48 -16.69 -10.96
C THR A 107 -6.68 -17.77 -10.22
N LEU A 108 -6.92 -17.93 -8.91
CA LEU A 108 -6.30 -19.01 -8.14
C LEU A 108 -6.65 -20.39 -8.70
N ASN A 109 -7.85 -20.59 -9.24
CA ASN A 109 -8.21 -21.83 -9.92
C ASN A 109 -7.28 -22.13 -11.12
N GLU A 110 -7.02 -21.12 -11.97
CA GLU A 110 -6.10 -21.25 -13.10
C GLU A 110 -4.65 -21.48 -12.67
N ILE A 111 -4.22 -20.92 -11.53
CA ILE A 111 -2.89 -21.16 -10.95
C ILE A 111 -2.78 -22.59 -10.41
N LEU A 112 -3.81 -23.07 -9.69
CA LEU A 112 -3.86 -24.42 -9.13
C LEU A 112 -3.92 -25.51 -10.20
N ALA A 113 -4.50 -25.22 -11.36
CA ALA A 113 -4.56 -26.13 -12.51
C ALA A 113 -3.28 -26.15 -13.35
N ASN A 114 -2.33 -25.24 -13.11
CA ASN A 114 -1.09 -25.17 -13.87
C ASN A 114 -0.06 -26.16 -13.31
N GLU A 115 0.38 -27.11 -14.13
CA GLU A 115 1.35 -28.16 -13.78
C GLU A 115 2.72 -27.61 -13.34
N ASN A 116 3.06 -26.38 -13.75
CA ASN A 116 4.32 -25.73 -13.38
C ASN A 116 4.25 -25.03 -12.01
N THR A 117 3.07 -24.96 -11.37
CA THR A 117 2.93 -24.37 -10.04
C THR A 117 3.54 -25.30 -9.00
N SER A 118 4.47 -24.78 -8.20
CA SER A 118 5.13 -25.60 -7.18
C SER A 118 4.16 -26.13 -6.12
N ASN A 119 4.45 -27.31 -5.57
CA ASN A 119 3.65 -27.90 -4.48
C ASN A 119 3.52 -26.97 -3.26
N LYS A 120 4.58 -26.20 -2.96
CA LYS A 120 4.58 -25.20 -1.89
C LYS A 120 3.56 -24.09 -2.16
N GLU A 121 3.56 -23.57 -3.38
CA GLU A 121 2.60 -22.53 -3.79
C GLU A 121 1.16 -23.08 -3.80
N ILE A 122 0.95 -24.30 -4.31
CA ILE A 122 -0.34 -24.99 -4.27
C ILE A 122 -0.85 -25.13 -2.84
N TYR A 123 0.03 -25.56 -1.90
CA TYR A 123 -0.32 -25.69 -0.49
C TYR A 123 -0.77 -24.35 0.10
N ASN A 124 0.01 -23.29 -0.07
CA ASN A 124 -0.30 -21.96 0.48
C ASN A 124 -1.60 -21.39 -0.10
N ILE A 125 -1.83 -21.52 -1.40
CA ILE A 125 -3.08 -21.10 -2.04
C ILE A 125 -4.28 -21.88 -1.47
N ARG A 126 -4.19 -23.21 -1.40
CA ARG A 126 -5.27 -24.04 -0.85
C ARG A 126 -5.54 -23.70 0.61
N LYS A 127 -4.50 -23.48 1.41
CA LYS A 127 -4.64 -23.12 2.82
C LYS A 127 -5.29 -21.76 3.00
N ALA A 128 -4.95 -20.77 2.16
CA ALA A 128 -5.59 -19.46 2.17
C ALA A 128 -7.09 -19.52 1.79
N ILE A 129 -7.47 -20.41 0.86
CA ILE A 129 -8.87 -20.68 0.50
C ILE A 129 -9.62 -21.35 1.67
N GLU A 130 -9.03 -22.40 2.26
CA GLU A 130 -9.59 -23.12 3.41
C GLU A 130 -9.86 -22.17 4.60
N LEU A 131 -8.91 -21.28 4.86
CA LEU A 131 -9.00 -20.25 5.91
C LEU A 131 -9.86 -19.04 5.52
N LYS A 132 -10.44 -19.02 4.31
CA LYS A 132 -11.34 -17.98 3.80
C LYS A 132 -10.74 -16.58 3.66
N TYR A 133 -9.42 -16.47 3.52
CA TYR A 133 -8.78 -15.20 3.15
C TYR A 133 -9.01 -14.86 1.68
N VAL A 134 -9.14 -15.90 0.83
CA VAL A 134 -9.35 -15.82 -0.61
C VAL A 134 -10.37 -16.88 -1.06
N ASP A 135 -10.79 -16.79 -2.30
CA ASP A 135 -11.60 -17.80 -3.01
C ASP A 135 -10.91 -18.19 -4.33
N GLU A 136 -11.37 -19.24 -4.99
CA GLU A 136 -10.80 -19.77 -6.22
C GLU A 136 -10.80 -18.76 -7.37
N ASN A 137 -11.73 -17.80 -7.34
CA ASN A 137 -11.89 -16.76 -8.36
C ASN A 137 -11.01 -15.53 -8.09
N THR A 138 -10.37 -15.46 -6.91
CA THR A 138 -9.47 -14.38 -6.54
C THR A 138 -8.31 -14.34 -7.53
N LYS A 139 -7.94 -13.14 -7.99
CA LYS A 139 -6.78 -12.96 -8.88
C LYS A 139 -5.49 -13.18 -8.12
N TYR A 140 -4.50 -13.76 -8.78
CA TYR A 140 -3.22 -14.11 -8.14
C TYR A 140 -2.50 -12.89 -7.54
N VAL A 141 -2.59 -11.73 -8.19
CA VAL A 141 -2.09 -10.46 -7.63
C VAL A 141 -2.79 -10.03 -6.34
N GLU A 142 -4.09 -10.28 -6.22
CA GLU A 142 -4.88 -9.93 -5.03
C GLU A 142 -4.69 -10.95 -3.91
N TYR A 143 -4.38 -12.21 -4.24
CA TYR A 143 -4.01 -13.23 -3.27
C TYR A 143 -2.83 -12.76 -2.42
N TYR A 144 -1.74 -12.30 -3.04
CA TYR A 144 -0.58 -11.79 -2.31
C TYR A 144 -0.93 -10.67 -1.35
N ALA A 145 -1.77 -9.72 -1.76
CA ALA A 145 -2.19 -8.62 -0.90
C ALA A 145 -3.03 -9.11 0.30
N LYS A 146 -3.96 -10.04 0.06
CA LYS A 146 -4.85 -10.57 1.08
C LYS A 146 -4.10 -11.39 2.13
N ILE A 147 -3.20 -12.27 1.73
CA ILE A 147 -2.42 -13.09 2.68
C ILE A 147 -1.39 -12.30 3.49
N THR A 148 -1.08 -11.06 3.10
CA THR A 148 -0.17 -10.16 3.84
C THR A 148 -0.91 -9.00 4.54
N GLY A 149 -2.25 -8.99 4.45
CA GLY A 149 -3.13 -8.06 5.15
C GLY A 149 -3.16 -6.65 4.53
N PHE A 150 -2.76 -6.50 3.26
CA PHE A 150 -2.91 -5.26 2.53
C PHE A 150 -4.32 -5.16 1.94
N LYS A 151 -4.82 -3.92 1.85
CA LYS A 151 -6.16 -3.63 1.33
C LYS A 151 -6.36 -4.07 -0.12
N ASN A 152 -5.30 -3.99 -0.93
CA ASN A 152 -5.29 -4.36 -2.34
C ASN A 152 -3.85 -4.52 -2.86
N SER A 153 -3.72 -5.13 -4.02
CA SER A 153 -2.44 -5.28 -4.74
C SER A 153 -1.64 -3.97 -4.88
N LYS A 154 -2.30 -2.83 -5.15
CA LYS A 154 -1.59 -1.54 -5.28
C LYS A 154 -0.90 -1.10 -3.99
N SER A 155 -1.55 -1.32 -2.84
CA SER A 155 -0.95 -1.01 -1.53
C SER A 155 0.23 -1.92 -1.20
N LEU A 156 0.15 -3.21 -1.52
CA LEU A 156 1.25 -4.15 -1.39
C LEU A 156 2.44 -3.75 -2.28
N ILE A 157 2.18 -3.45 -3.55
CA ILE A 157 3.22 -3.04 -4.51
C ILE A 157 3.96 -1.80 -4.00
N LYS A 158 3.21 -0.76 -3.58
CA LYS A 158 3.81 0.48 -3.05
C LYS A 158 4.65 0.22 -1.80
N PHE A 159 4.19 -0.67 -0.91
CA PHE A 159 4.94 -1.09 0.25
C PHE A 159 6.27 -1.73 -0.14
N CYS A 160 6.26 -2.74 -1.03
CA CYS A 160 7.48 -3.39 -1.51
C CYS A 160 8.45 -2.42 -2.20
N GLU A 161 7.95 -1.54 -3.08
CA GLU A 161 8.78 -0.52 -3.73
C GLU A 161 9.47 0.41 -2.72
N ASN A 162 8.77 0.79 -1.65
CA ASN A 162 9.36 1.60 -0.60
C ASN A 162 10.37 0.81 0.22
N THR A 163 10.11 -0.47 0.50
CA THR A 163 11.09 -1.36 1.15
C THR A 163 12.35 -1.48 0.31
N PHE A 164 12.25 -1.64 -1.01
CA PHE A 164 13.41 -1.71 -1.90
C PHE A 164 14.25 -0.42 -1.87
N LYS A 165 13.61 0.75 -1.81
CA LYS A 165 14.33 2.02 -1.62
C LYS A 165 15.05 2.09 -0.27
N LEU A 166 14.44 1.55 0.79
CA LEU A 166 15.09 1.45 2.10
C LEU A 166 16.32 0.52 2.04
N MET A 167 16.21 -0.63 1.39
CA MET A 167 17.35 -1.55 1.18
C MET A 167 18.50 -0.88 0.45
N GLU A 168 18.23 -0.11 -0.61
CA GLU A 168 19.26 0.65 -1.31
C GLU A 168 19.96 1.67 -0.42
N ILE A 169 19.27 2.25 0.57
CA ILE A 169 19.86 3.22 1.50
C ILE A 169 20.71 2.53 2.55
N GLU A 170 20.18 1.46 3.16
CA GLU A 170 20.91 0.63 4.12
C GLU A 170 22.23 0.13 3.53
N ASN A 171 22.20 -0.26 2.26
CA ASN A 171 23.31 -0.83 1.53
C ASN A 171 24.08 0.22 0.70
N LYS A 172 23.96 1.52 0.96
CA LYS A 172 24.80 2.53 0.28
C LYS A 172 26.17 2.71 0.91
N ASN A 173 26.39 2.13 2.09
CA ASN A 173 27.68 2.03 2.77
C ASN A 173 28.31 0.65 2.53
#